data_AF-A0AAU3D222-F1
#
_entry.id   AF-A0AAU3D222-F1
#
_cell.length_a   1.000
_cell.length_b   1.000
_cell.length_c   1.000
_cell.angle_alpha   90.00
_cell.angle_beta   90.00
_cell.angle_gamma   90.00
#
_symmetry.space_group_name_H-M   'P 1'
#
loop_
_entity.id
_entity.type
_entity.pdbx_description
1 polymer ?
#
loop_
_entity_poly.entity_id
_entity_poly.type
_entity_poly.pdbx_seq_one_letter_code
_entity_poly.pdbx_strand_id
1 'polypeptide(L)'
;MKRSVRRHIEHAVNSTWGKNPKRRAGMVGALLLFPDDAFADAPTWHPGEGFENCTGYSWLRSNGDGTATAVVAGVGPKELPAHDGGVWTEEEVWTVTAPEERLLNVSSLWDKPHRISWMFNEPDAQIHREPYATHPVAAVDDYWEHFDNTWGFTPFTLECGRNPLGDGRRWLLLTSEPGWDNIPDERDLLNVTHTLAALFNAEVRIYPYDPANRRVKGPINMQIFHGPLALNPIKDALTTHTTPEHP
;
A
#
# COMPACT_ATOMS: atom_id res chain seq x y z
N MET A 1 -16.43 -15.94 -14.29
CA MET A 1 -15.53 -14.80 -13.99
C MET A 1 -14.52 -14.50 -15.12
N LYS A 2 -13.59 -15.41 -15.46
CA LYS A 2 -12.48 -15.17 -16.43
C LYS A 2 -12.87 -14.51 -17.76
N ARG A 3 -13.94 -14.97 -18.42
CA ARG A 3 -14.41 -14.41 -19.71
C ARG A 3 -14.89 -12.95 -19.59
N SER A 4 -15.51 -12.59 -18.46
CA SER A 4 -15.97 -11.22 -18.19
C SER A 4 -14.79 -10.28 -17.93
N VAL A 5 -13.83 -10.71 -17.10
CA VAL A 5 -12.62 -9.93 -16.81
C VAL A 5 -11.82 -9.67 -18.09
N ARG A 6 -11.63 -10.69 -18.93
CA ARG A 6 -10.96 -10.56 -20.23
C ARG A 6 -11.61 -9.50 -21.11
N ARG A 7 -12.94 -9.54 -21.26
CA ARG A 7 -13.67 -8.58 -22.10
C ARG A 7 -13.53 -7.14 -21.60
N HIS A 8 -13.52 -6.94 -20.28
CA HIS A 8 -13.31 -5.61 -19.70
C HIS A 8 -11.87 -5.11 -19.89
N ILE A 9 -10.87 -6.00 -19.80
CA ILE A 9 -9.47 -5.68 -20.13
C ILE A 9 -9.37 -5.23 -21.59
N GLU A 10 -9.87 -6.04 -22.53
CA GLU A 10 -9.85 -5.73 -23.97
C GLU A 10 -10.56 -4.38 -24.26
N HIS A 11 -11.69 -4.10 -23.60
CA HIS A 11 -12.39 -2.84 -23.76
C HIS A 11 -11.59 -1.64 -23.22
N ALA A 12 -10.99 -1.77 -22.04
CA ALA A 12 -10.20 -0.70 -21.41
C ALA A 12 -8.97 -0.33 -22.26
N VAL A 13 -8.24 -1.34 -22.76
CA VAL A 13 -7.09 -1.16 -23.67
C VAL A 13 -7.52 -0.40 -24.93
N ASN A 14 -8.55 -0.91 -25.62
CA ASN A 14 -9.07 -0.30 -26.86
C ASN A 14 -9.55 1.15 -26.66
N SER A 15 -10.10 1.49 -25.50
CA SER A 15 -10.61 2.85 -25.22
C SER A 15 -9.51 3.92 -25.18
N THR A 16 -8.26 3.51 -24.96
CA THR A 16 -7.07 4.38 -24.87
C THR A 16 -6.12 4.22 -26.05
N TRP A 17 -6.27 3.14 -26.83
CA TRP A 17 -5.46 2.86 -28.03
C TRP A 17 -5.67 3.92 -29.12
N GLY A 18 -4.58 4.30 -29.83
CA GLY A 18 -4.62 5.20 -30.98
C GLY A 18 -4.81 6.70 -30.71
N LYS A 19 -5.10 7.11 -29.46
CA LYS A 19 -5.30 8.54 -29.12
C LYS A 19 -4.00 9.34 -28.97
N ASN A 20 -2.84 8.69 -28.92
CA ASN A 20 -1.53 9.38 -28.93
C ASN A 20 -0.39 8.45 -29.39
N PRO A 21 0.03 8.46 -30.67
CA PRO A 21 1.00 7.50 -31.22
C PRO A 21 2.45 7.66 -30.69
N LYS A 22 2.74 8.75 -29.96
CA LYS A 22 4.08 9.04 -29.40
C LYS A 22 4.20 8.73 -27.89
N ARG A 23 3.14 8.24 -27.25
CA ARG A 23 3.13 7.88 -25.81
C ARG A 23 2.54 6.48 -25.64
N ARG A 24 2.89 5.82 -24.54
CA ARG A 24 2.53 4.44 -24.16
C ARG A 24 0.99 4.21 -24.04
N ALA A 25 0.22 4.42 -25.11
CA ALA A 25 -1.23 4.23 -25.15
C ALA A 25 -1.60 2.75 -25.00
N GLY A 26 -2.73 2.44 -24.36
CA GLY A 26 -3.23 1.06 -24.22
C GLY A 26 -3.19 0.45 -22.82
N MET A 27 -2.68 1.13 -21.80
CA MET A 27 -2.54 0.54 -20.46
C MET A 27 -3.87 0.30 -19.74
N VAL A 28 -3.88 -0.75 -18.92
CA VAL A 28 -5.04 -1.21 -18.15
C VAL A 28 -4.66 -1.48 -16.69
N GLY A 29 -5.57 -1.16 -15.78
CA GLY A 29 -5.49 -1.52 -14.36
C GLY A 29 -6.59 -2.49 -13.96
N ALA A 30 -6.23 -3.54 -13.23
CA ALA A 30 -7.15 -4.46 -12.57
C ALA A 30 -7.08 -4.23 -11.05
N LEU A 31 -8.16 -3.71 -10.49
CA LEU A 31 -8.35 -3.53 -9.06
C LEU A 31 -9.01 -4.78 -8.48
N LEU A 32 -8.37 -5.38 -7.48
CA LEU A 32 -8.93 -6.41 -6.62
C LEU A 32 -9.35 -5.78 -5.30
N LEU A 33 -10.62 -5.94 -4.93
CA LEU A 33 -11.18 -5.56 -3.63
C LEU A 33 -11.38 -6.83 -2.82
N PHE A 34 -10.65 -6.98 -1.72
CA PHE A 34 -10.74 -8.16 -0.87
C PHE A 34 -11.90 -8.00 0.12
N PRO A 35 -12.68 -9.06 0.41
CA PRO A 35 -13.65 -9.03 1.51
C PRO A 35 -12.95 -8.93 2.87
N ASP A 36 -13.69 -8.54 3.91
CA ASP A 36 -13.14 -8.30 5.26
C ASP A 36 -12.50 -9.56 5.87
N ASP A 37 -12.98 -10.74 5.49
CA ASP A 37 -12.53 -12.04 5.97
C ASP A 37 -11.39 -12.66 5.15
N ALA A 38 -10.95 -12.02 4.06
CA ALA A 38 -9.89 -12.55 3.19
C ALA A 38 -8.54 -12.74 3.90
N PHE A 39 -8.33 -12.02 5.01
CA PHE A 39 -7.10 -12.03 5.81
C PHE A 39 -7.45 -12.13 7.30
N ALA A 40 -8.40 -13.00 7.65
CA ALA A 40 -8.91 -13.12 9.02
C ALA A 40 -7.85 -13.58 10.05
N ASP A 41 -6.74 -14.15 9.59
CA ASP A 41 -5.58 -14.56 10.37
C ASP A 41 -4.52 -13.45 10.53
N ALA A 42 -4.65 -12.34 9.79
CA ALA A 42 -3.72 -11.22 9.90
C ALA A 42 -3.86 -10.56 11.28
N PRO A 43 -2.75 -10.44 12.05
CA PRO A 43 -2.79 -9.70 13.30
C PRO A 43 -3.08 -8.22 13.04
N THR A 44 -3.73 -7.59 14.01
CA THR A 44 -4.08 -6.17 13.97
C THR A 44 -3.46 -5.45 15.15
N TRP A 45 -2.95 -4.25 14.90
CA TRP A 45 -2.57 -3.31 15.95
C TRP A 45 -3.15 -1.94 15.65
N HIS A 46 -3.64 -1.27 16.69
CA HIS A 46 -4.15 0.09 16.63
C HIS A 46 -3.70 0.85 17.89
N PRO A 47 -3.25 2.11 17.80
CA PRO A 47 -2.78 2.90 18.95
C PRO A 47 -3.90 3.39 19.91
N GLY A 48 -5.13 2.85 19.81
CA GLY A 48 -6.31 3.31 20.55
C GLY A 48 -7.23 4.24 19.76
N GLU A 49 -8.41 4.58 20.28
CA GLU A 49 -9.46 5.28 19.53
C GLU A 49 -9.13 6.76 19.18
N GLY A 50 -9.77 7.29 18.13
CA GLY A 50 -9.73 8.71 17.78
C GLY A 50 -8.58 9.14 16.87
N PHE A 51 -7.79 8.20 16.35
CA PHE A 51 -6.81 8.47 15.30
C PHE A 51 -7.46 8.64 13.93
N GLU A 52 -6.97 9.63 13.20
CA GLU A 52 -7.34 10.02 11.85
C GLU A 52 -6.10 9.94 10.94
N ASN A 53 -6.28 9.77 9.63
CA ASN A 53 -5.16 9.69 8.67
C ASN A 53 -4.17 8.54 8.93
N CYS A 54 -4.68 7.36 9.27
CA CYS A 54 -3.85 6.16 9.46
C CYS A 54 -3.30 5.69 8.11
N THR A 55 -2.00 5.77 7.95
CA THR A 55 -1.32 5.47 6.69
C THR A 55 -0.13 4.57 6.99
N GLY A 56 -0.26 3.29 6.67
CA GLY A 56 0.69 2.28 7.12
C GLY A 56 0.77 2.25 8.65
N TYR A 57 1.98 2.37 9.19
CA TYR A 57 2.23 2.41 10.64
C TYR A 57 2.49 3.83 11.17
N SER A 58 1.81 4.81 10.58
CA SER A 58 1.78 6.19 11.03
C SER A 58 0.33 6.63 11.27
N TRP A 59 0.05 7.11 12.48
CA TRP A 59 -1.26 7.61 12.91
C TRP A 59 -1.15 9.03 13.45
N LEU A 60 -2.20 9.83 13.26
CA LEU A 60 -2.29 11.19 13.78
C LEU A 60 -3.67 11.42 14.39
N ARG A 61 -3.78 12.18 15.47
CA ARG A 61 -5.07 12.67 15.97
C ARG A 61 -4.95 14.11 16.44
N SER A 62 -6.01 14.88 16.25
CA SER A 62 -6.19 16.13 16.98
C SER A 62 -6.72 15.84 18.38
N ASN A 63 -6.18 16.48 19.42
CA ASN A 63 -6.64 16.30 20.79
C ASN A 63 -7.77 17.29 21.17
N GLY A 64 -8.06 18.29 20.32
CA GLY A 64 -9.10 19.29 20.55
C GLY A 64 -8.73 20.40 21.54
N ASP A 65 -7.51 20.41 22.06
CA ASP A 65 -6.97 21.40 23.00
C ASP A 65 -5.85 22.26 22.39
N GLY A 66 -5.71 22.24 21.05
CA GLY A 66 -4.61 22.89 20.32
C GLY A 66 -3.37 22.03 20.16
N THR A 67 -3.37 20.80 20.69
CA THR A 67 -2.33 19.80 20.46
C THR A 67 -2.81 18.67 19.54
N ALA A 68 -1.86 17.93 18.99
CA ALA A 68 -2.09 16.68 18.28
C ALA A 68 -1.19 15.58 18.84
N THR A 69 -1.58 14.32 18.63
CA THR A 69 -0.77 13.15 18.95
C THR A 69 -0.49 12.35 17.69
N ALA A 70 0.79 12.07 17.41
CA ALA A 70 1.23 11.18 16.35
C ALA A 70 1.82 9.90 16.95
N VAL A 71 1.54 8.75 16.32
CA VAL A 71 2.17 7.46 16.64
C VAL A 71 2.84 6.95 15.38
N VAL A 72 4.10 6.55 15.47
CA VAL A 72 4.88 6.04 14.33
C VAL A 72 5.67 4.82 14.78
N ALA A 73 5.51 3.69 14.09
CA ALA A 73 6.33 2.49 14.31
C ALA A 73 7.48 2.39 13.30
N GLY A 74 8.47 1.53 13.61
CA GLY A 74 9.64 1.34 12.77
C GLY A 74 10.53 2.59 12.71
N VAL A 75 10.47 3.43 13.75
CA VAL A 75 11.30 4.61 13.89
C VAL A 75 12.62 4.16 14.50
N GLY A 76 13.67 4.23 13.71
CA GLY A 76 14.99 3.67 14.00
C GLY A 76 15.79 3.68 12.69
N PRO A 77 17.10 3.45 12.73
CA PRO A 77 17.94 3.64 11.57
C PRO A 77 17.66 2.55 10.53
N LYS A 78 16.87 2.86 9.49
CA LYS A 78 16.91 2.12 8.23
C LYS A 78 17.96 2.67 7.26
N GLU A 79 18.38 3.93 7.37
CA GLU A 79 19.41 4.50 6.49
C GLU A 79 20.25 5.59 7.17
N LEU A 80 21.57 5.31 7.34
CA LEU A 80 22.69 6.23 7.66
C LEU A 80 22.65 6.90 9.06
N PRO A 81 23.80 7.32 9.64
CA PRO A 81 23.87 7.62 11.07
C PRO A 81 22.86 8.71 11.39
N ALA A 82 22.15 8.53 12.50
CA ALA A 82 21.15 9.45 12.98
C ALA A 82 21.65 10.90 12.81
N HIS A 83 20.77 11.81 12.42
CA HIS A 83 21.11 13.22 12.15
C HIS A 83 21.78 13.94 13.36
N ASP A 84 21.90 13.25 14.49
CA ASP A 84 22.57 13.62 15.74
C ASP A 84 23.95 12.94 15.96
N GLY A 85 24.43 12.07 15.06
CA GLY A 85 25.65 11.29 15.22
C GLY A 85 25.56 10.15 16.24
N GLY A 86 24.34 9.75 16.63
CA GLY A 86 24.06 8.69 17.60
C GLY A 86 24.41 7.28 17.13
N VAL A 87 24.52 6.36 18.09
CA VAL A 87 24.69 4.92 17.85
C VAL A 87 23.40 4.34 17.26
N TRP A 88 23.53 3.38 16.35
CA TRP A 88 22.41 2.60 15.83
C TRP A 88 21.56 2.07 16.99
N THR A 89 20.32 2.53 17.11
CA THR A 89 19.35 1.97 18.06
C THR A 89 18.46 0.96 17.34
N GLU A 90 17.94 -0.01 18.07
CA GLU A 90 16.87 -0.89 17.59
C GLU A 90 15.66 -0.05 17.11
N GLU A 91 14.83 -0.63 16.25
CA GLU A 91 13.56 -0.01 15.87
C GLU A 91 12.69 0.24 17.10
N GLU A 92 11.91 1.32 17.06
CA GLU A 92 11.04 1.73 18.15
C GLU A 92 9.66 2.18 17.62
N VAL A 93 8.72 2.23 18.55
CA VAL A 93 7.43 2.89 18.38
C VAL A 93 7.47 4.20 19.16
N TRP A 94 7.17 5.31 18.47
CA TRP A 94 7.20 6.64 19.04
C TRP A 94 5.79 7.20 19.12
N THR A 95 5.39 7.65 20.30
CA THR A 95 4.17 8.43 20.52
C THR A 95 4.58 9.86 20.87
N VAL A 96 4.20 10.82 20.04
CA VAL A 96 4.54 12.24 20.22
C VAL A 96 3.29 13.08 20.35
N THR A 97 3.22 13.90 21.39
CA THR A 97 2.19 14.94 21.52
C THR A 97 2.84 16.31 21.45
N ALA A 98 2.37 17.20 20.57
CA ALA A 98 2.93 18.53 20.37
C ALA A 98 1.85 19.49 19.84
N PRO A 99 2.12 20.82 19.71
CA PRO A 99 1.18 21.75 19.09
C PRO A 99 0.72 21.26 17.71
N GLU A 100 -0.58 21.37 17.43
CA GLU A 100 -1.19 20.78 16.23
C GLU A 100 -0.54 21.30 14.94
N GLU A 101 -0.28 22.61 14.87
CA GLU A 101 0.41 23.25 13.74
C GLU A 101 1.80 22.66 13.47
N ARG A 102 2.49 22.20 14.51
CA ARG A 102 3.84 21.62 14.39
C ARG A 102 3.77 20.21 13.83
N LEU A 103 2.89 19.36 14.35
CA LEU A 103 2.73 17.99 13.85
C LEU A 103 2.18 17.94 12.43
N LEU A 104 1.30 18.88 12.06
CA LEU A 104 0.83 19.04 10.68
C LEU A 104 1.98 19.41 9.71
N ASN A 105 3.01 20.12 10.16
CA ASN A 105 4.20 20.38 9.33
C ASN A 105 5.06 19.12 9.10
N VAL A 106 4.90 18.10 9.93
CA VAL A 106 5.57 16.79 9.81
C VAL A 106 4.73 15.77 9.03
N SER A 107 3.48 16.11 8.67
CA SER A 107 2.37 15.27 8.15
C SER A 107 2.62 14.29 7.00
N SER A 108 3.83 14.16 6.47
CA SER A 108 4.23 13.04 5.58
C SER A 108 4.90 11.90 6.36
N LEU A 109 4.46 11.64 7.59
CA LEU A 109 5.02 10.58 8.44
C LEU A 109 4.88 9.18 7.83
N TRP A 110 3.93 8.97 6.91
CA TRP A 110 3.76 7.71 6.19
C TRP A 110 4.84 7.43 5.14
N ASP A 111 5.33 8.45 4.44
CA ASP A 111 6.44 8.34 3.47
C ASP A 111 7.80 8.46 4.16
N LYS A 112 7.82 9.23 5.26
CA LYS A 112 9.05 9.62 5.96
C LYS A 112 8.85 9.54 7.47
N PRO A 113 8.70 8.33 8.02
CA PRO A 113 8.47 8.11 9.45
C PRO A 113 9.57 8.71 10.32
N HIS A 114 10.82 8.72 9.84
CA HIS A 114 11.97 9.33 10.52
C HIS A 114 11.80 10.83 10.82
N ARG A 115 10.89 11.56 10.16
CA ARG A 115 10.65 12.99 10.45
C ARG A 115 10.05 13.23 11.83
N ILE A 116 9.48 12.21 12.47
CA ILE A 116 9.01 12.31 13.86
C ILE A 116 10.14 12.73 14.82
N SER A 117 11.39 12.40 14.49
CA SER A 117 12.58 12.81 15.23
C SER A 117 12.79 14.33 15.32
N TRP A 118 12.21 15.12 14.39
CA TRP A 118 12.30 16.58 14.43
C TRP A 118 11.65 17.18 15.69
N MET A 119 10.74 16.43 16.32
CA MET A 119 10.07 16.83 17.56
C MET A 119 11.00 16.93 18.76
N PHE A 120 12.23 16.41 18.70
CA PHE A 120 13.23 16.64 19.74
C PHE A 120 13.56 18.12 19.96
N ASN A 121 13.45 18.93 18.91
CA ASN A 121 13.75 20.35 18.97
C ASN A 121 12.51 21.21 19.28
N GLU A 122 11.34 20.59 19.44
CA GLU A 122 10.10 21.29 19.74
C GLU A 122 9.93 21.38 21.28
N PRO A 123 9.92 22.59 21.86
CA PRO A 123 9.98 22.75 23.32
C PRO A 123 8.76 22.18 24.06
N ASP A 124 7.59 22.14 23.41
CA ASP A 124 6.34 21.66 23.99
C ASP A 124 6.01 20.22 23.58
N ALA A 125 6.95 19.51 22.93
CA ALA A 125 6.73 18.13 22.52
C ALA A 125 6.96 17.14 23.68
N GLN A 126 5.98 16.28 23.90
CA GLN A 126 6.07 15.11 24.78
C GLN A 126 6.32 13.87 23.94
N ILE A 127 7.41 13.16 24.21
CA ILE A 127 7.85 11.99 23.42
C ILE A 127 7.88 10.76 24.33
N HIS A 128 7.13 9.73 23.95
CA HIS A 128 7.21 8.40 24.54
C HIS A 128 7.75 7.41 23.50
N ARG A 129 8.65 6.51 23.93
CA ARG A 129 9.36 5.55 23.08
C ARG A 129 9.19 4.15 23.66
N GLU A 130 8.83 3.20 22.82
CA GLU A 130 8.63 1.79 23.18
C GLU A 130 9.50 0.90 22.26
N PRO A 131 10.08 -0.19 22.79
CA PRO A 131 10.84 -1.14 21.96
C PRO A 131 9.95 -1.80 20.90
N TYR A 132 10.40 -1.84 19.65
CA TYR A 132 9.63 -2.43 18.55
C TYR A 132 9.51 -3.96 18.67
N ALA A 133 10.62 -4.65 18.99
CA ALA A 133 10.70 -6.12 18.95
C ALA A 133 9.67 -6.85 19.84
N THR A 134 9.19 -6.20 20.90
CA THR A 134 8.19 -6.77 21.82
C THR A 134 6.80 -6.17 21.64
N HIS A 135 6.67 -5.21 20.72
CA HIS A 135 5.43 -4.48 20.51
C HIS A 135 4.54 -5.22 19.48
N PRO A 136 3.20 -5.20 19.62
CA PRO A 136 2.30 -5.92 18.72
C PRO A 136 2.48 -5.62 17.22
N VAL A 137 3.01 -4.44 16.89
CA VAL A 137 3.34 -4.05 15.52
C VAL A 137 4.35 -4.99 14.85
N ALA A 138 5.32 -5.53 15.60
CA ALA A 138 6.31 -6.45 15.04
C ALA A 138 5.64 -7.69 14.46
N ALA A 139 4.64 -8.25 15.15
CA ALA A 139 3.87 -9.38 14.63
C ALA A 139 3.05 -9.03 13.37
N VAL A 140 2.60 -7.77 13.24
CA VAL A 140 1.90 -7.29 12.04
C VAL A 140 2.85 -7.18 10.86
N ASP A 141 4.04 -6.63 11.08
CA ASP A 141 5.08 -6.54 10.07
C ASP A 141 5.59 -7.91 9.62
N ASP A 142 5.90 -8.80 10.57
CA ASP A 142 6.31 -10.18 10.28
C ASP A 142 5.26 -10.91 9.43
N TYR A 143 3.97 -10.73 9.73
CA TYR A 143 2.89 -11.35 8.95
C TYR A 143 2.87 -10.83 7.51
N TRP A 144 2.89 -9.50 7.31
CA TRP A 144 2.80 -8.94 5.96
C TRP A 144 4.09 -9.11 5.16
N GLU A 145 5.25 -9.15 5.81
CA GLU A 145 6.52 -9.53 5.17
C GLU A 145 6.48 -11.00 4.73
N HIS A 146 6.03 -11.91 5.60
CA HIS A 146 5.86 -13.30 5.22
C HIS A 146 4.85 -13.47 4.08
N PHE A 147 3.75 -12.72 4.12
CA PHE A 147 2.73 -12.72 3.06
C PHE A 147 3.32 -12.21 1.73
N ASP A 148 4.06 -11.11 1.72
CA ASP A 148 4.71 -10.55 0.52
C ASP A 148 5.74 -11.53 -0.03
N ASN A 149 6.58 -12.15 0.81
CA ASN A 149 7.52 -13.19 0.39
C ASN A 149 6.81 -14.41 -0.20
N THR A 150 5.60 -14.72 0.27
CA THR A 150 4.81 -15.88 -0.16
C THR A 150 4.06 -15.61 -1.46
N TRP A 151 3.50 -14.40 -1.63
CA TRP A 151 2.55 -14.07 -2.70
C TRP A 151 3.05 -13.00 -3.68
N GLY A 152 4.16 -12.34 -3.37
CA GLY A 152 4.77 -11.27 -4.16
C GLY A 152 4.03 -9.93 -4.09
N PHE A 153 3.15 -9.73 -3.10
CA PHE A 153 2.49 -8.45 -2.84
C PHE A 153 2.00 -8.32 -1.39
N THR A 154 1.87 -7.07 -0.91
CA THR A 154 1.06 -6.71 0.27
C THR A 154 -0.16 -5.88 -0.15
N PRO A 155 -1.39 -6.26 0.25
CA PRO A 155 -2.59 -5.49 -0.09
C PRO A 155 -2.64 -4.17 0.68
N PHE A 156 -3.02 -3.10 -0.02
CA PHE A 156 -3.08 -1.75 0.54
C PHE A 156 -4.32 -1.56 1.43
N THR A 157 -4.10 -0.80 2.52
CA THR A 157 -5.14 -0.13 3.31
C THR A 157 -4.86 1.38 3.22
N LEU A 158 -5.73 2.15 2.60
CA LEU A 158 -5.64 3.60 2.67
C LEU A 158 -6.78 4.11 3.55
N GLU A 159 -6.43 4.66 4.73
CA GLU A 159 -7.38 5.39 5.59
C GLU A 159 -7.28 6.91 5.41
N CYS A 160 -6.41 7.41 4.52
CA CYS A 160 -6.39 8.83 4.19
C CYS A 160 -7.55 9.16 3.25
N GLY A 161 -8.66 9.65 3.84
CA GLY A 161 -9.86 10.09 3.14
C GLY A 161 -10.49 8.97 2.32
N ARG A 162 -11.37 8.16 2.96
CA ARG A 162 -12.30 7.18 2.34
C ARG A 162 -11.90 6.77 0.93
N ASN A 163 -11.26 5.60 0.78
CA ASN A 163 -11.14 4.98 -0.53
C ASN A 163 -12.55 4.99 -1.19
N PRO A 164 -12.73 5.64 -2.36
CA PRO A 164 -14.03 5.77 -2.98
C PRO A 164 -14.61 4.42 -3.47
N LEU A 165 -13.88 3.32 -3.25
CA LEU A 165 -14.23 1.97 -3.67
C LEU A 165 -14.28 0.91 -2.56
N GLY A 166 -13.82 1.22 -1.35
CA GLY A 166 -13.75 0.25 -0.26
C GLY A 166 -13.92 0.95 1.08
N ASP A 167 -15.02 0.62 1.77
CA ASP A 167 -15.36 1.06 3.12
C ASP A 167 -14.35 0.57 4.18
N GLY A 168 -13.05 0.87 4.02
CA GLY A 168 -11.95 0.34 4.84
C GLY A 168 -11.32 -0.97 4.33
N ARG A 169 -11.89 -1.59 3.29
CA ARG A 169 -11.42 -2.86 2.73
C ARG A 169 -10.01 -2.80 2.14
N ARG A 170 -9.26 -3.88 2.31
CA ARG A 170 -7.97 -4.12 1.66
C ARG A 170 -8.13 -4.24 0.15
N TRP A 171 -7.16 -3.75 -0.61
CA TRP A 171 -7.21 -3.81 -2.07
C TRP A 171 -5.83 -3.90 -2.73
N LEU A 172 -5.80 -4.37 -3.98
CA LEU A 172 -4.59 -4.47 -4.80
C LEU A 172 -4.89 -3.93 -6.19
N LEU A 173 -4.05 -3.03 -6.71
CA LEU A 173 -4.11 -2.60 -8.10
C LEU A 173 -2.95 -3.22 -8.87
N LEU A 174 -3.29 -4.06 -9.85
CA LEU A 174 -2.36 -4.57 -10.84
C LEU A 174 -2.46 -3.74 -12.11
N THR A 175 -1.33 -3.37 -12.70
CA THR A 175 -1.32 -2.63 -13.97
C THR A 175 -0.45 -3.33 -14.98
N SER A 176 -0.82 -3.25 -16.25
CA SER A 176 -0.06 -3.84 -17.35
C SER A 176 0.14 -2.84 -18.48
N GLU A 177 1.34 -2.83 -19.05
CA GLU A 177 1.64 -2.14 -20.30
C GLU A 177 1.52 -3.16 -21.45
N PRO A 178 0.60 -3.00 -22.42
CA PRO A 178 0.60 -3.86 -23.59
C PRO A 178 1.87 -3.60 -24.41
N GLY A 179 2.65 -4.64 -24.69
CA GLY A 179 3.77 -4.55 -25.62
C GLY A 179 3.31 -4.19 -27.03
N TRP A 180 4.15 -3.48 -27.80
CA TRP A 180 3.83 -3.03 -29.17
C TRP A 180 3.42 -4.16 -30.12
N ASP A 181 3.85 -5.40 -29.85
CA ASP A 181 3.52 -6.59 -30.65
C ASP A 181 2.83 -7.72 -29.86
N ASN A 182 2.47 -7.58 -28.57
CA ASN A 182 2.35 -8.78 -27.74
C ASN A 182 1.28 -8.77 -26.60
N ILE A 183 0.35 -9.74 -26.74
CA ILE A 183 -0.67 -10.28 -25.83
C ILE A 183 -0.18 -10.84 -24.45
N PRO A 184 1.12 -11.19 -24.19
CA PRO A 184 1.57 -11.77 -22.92
C PRO A 184 1.22 -10.95 -21.68
N ASP A 185 1.40 -9.62 -21.72
CA ASP A 185 1.24 -8.79 -20.52
C ASP A 185 -0.24 -8.64 -20.10
N GLU A 186 -1.18 -8.69 -21.05
CA GLU A 186 -2.62 -8.73 -20.78
C GLU A 186 -3.07 -10.13 -20.36
N ARG A 187 -2.51 -11.18 -20.98
CA ARG A 187 -2.78 -12.58 -20.61
C ARG A 187 -2.31 -12.87 -19.19
N ASP A 188 -1.15 -12.36 -18.81
CA ASP A 188 -0.58 -12.50 -17.48
C ASP A 188 -1.37 -11.69 -16.47
N LEU A 189 -1.73 -10.43 -16.78
CA LEU A 189 -2.66 -9.65 -15.95
C LEU A 189 -3.98 -10.41 -15.74
N LEU A 190 -4.59 -10.95 -16.79
CA LEU A 190 -5.83 -11.73 -16.70
C LEU A 190 -5.65 -12.98 -15.83
N ASN A 191 -4.56 -13.71 -16.03
CA ASN A 191 -4.28 -14.94 -15.27
C ASN A 191 -4.06 -14.63 -13.79
N VAL A 192 -3.15 -13.70 -13.46
CA VAL A 192 -2.87 -13.30 -12.08
C VAL A 192 -4.13 -12.75 -11.42
N THR A 193 -4.84 -11.82 -12.07
CA THR A 193 -6.09 -11.25 -11.54
C THR A 193 -7.13 -12.34 -11.26
N HIS A 194 -7.31 -13.27 -12.18
CA HIS A 194 -8.27 -14.36 -12.01
C HIS A 194 -7.87 -15.31 -10.87
N THR A 195 -6.58 -15.65 -10.78
CA THR A 195 -6.06 -16.55 -9.74
C THR A 195 -6.19 -15.92 -8.35
N LEU A 196 -5.73 -14.68 -8.17
CA LEU A 196 -5.85 -13.97 -6.90
C LEU A 196 -7.31 -13.75 -6.49
N ALA A 197 -8.19 -13.39 -7.44
CA ALA A 197 -9.61 -13.25 -7.15
C ALA A 197 -10.26 -14.57 -6.71
N ALA A 198 -9.82 -15.70 -7.25
CA ALA A 198 -10.31 -17.02 -6.83
C ALA A 198 -9.75 -17.44 -5.46
N LEU A 199 -8.47 -17.17 -5.19
CA LEU A 199 -7.81 -17.53 -3.94
C LEU A 199 -8.32 -16.72 -2.74
N PHE A 200 -8.49 -15.41 -2.92
CA PHE A 200 -8.85 -14.48 -1.85
C PHE A 200 -10.30 -13.98 -1.94
N ASN A 201 -11.14 -14.64 -2.75
CA ASN A 201 -12.54 -14.28 -2.97
C ASN A 201 -12.74 -12.77 -3.31
N ALA A 202 -11.81 -12.20 -4.08
CA ALA A 202 -11.79 -10.77 -4.35
C ALA A 202 -12.76 -10.35 -5.47
N GLU A 203 -13.38 -9.18 -5.32
CA GLU A 203 -14.12 -8.53 -6.39
C GLU A 203 -13.14 -7.83 -7.35
N VAL A 204 -13.33 -8.00 -8.66
CA VAL A 204 -12.44 -7.43 -9.68
C VAL A 204 -13.11 -6.30 -10.45
N ARG A 205 -12.44 -5.15 -10.53
CA ARG A 205 -12.83 -4.00 -11.36
C ARG A 205 -11.71 -3.62 -12.31
N ILE A 206 -12.05 -3.34 -13.57
CA ILE A 206 -11.07 -3.00 -14.61
C ILE A 206 -11.23 -1.54 -15.02
N TYR A 207 -10.10 -0.84 -15.14
CA TYR A 207 -10.07 0.57 -15.50
C TYR A 207 -9.00 0.86 -16.56
N PRO A 208 -9.24 1.83 -17.45
CA PRO A 208 -8.19 2.36 -18.31
C PRO A 208 -7.10 3.07 -17.48
N TYR A 209 -5.84 2.99 -17.87
CA TYR A 209 -4.74 3.69 -17.20
C TYR A 209 -4.13 4.78 -18.09
N ASP A 210 -3.87 5.95 -17.51
CA ASP A 210 -3.22 7.10 -18.12
C ASP A 210 -1.75 7.17 -17.68
N PRO A 211 -0.79 6.73 -18.51
CA PRO A 211 0.62 6.75 -18.16
C PRO A 211 1.22 8.14 -18.17
N ALA A 212 0.64 9.09 -18.92
CA ALA A 212 1.16 10.46 -18.95
C ALA A 212 1.04 11.13 -17.58
N ASN A 213 -0.03 10.79 -16.86
CA ASN A 213 -0.32 11.31 -15.53
C ASN A 213 -0.08 10.28 -14.41
N ARG A 214 0.33 9.05 -14.76
CA ARG A 214 0.49 7.89 -13.86
C ARG A 214 -0.76 7.62 -13.00
N ARG A 215 -1.93 7.60 -13.64
CA ARG A 215 -3.24 7.52 -12.96
C ARG A 215 -4.18 6.56 -13.64
N VAL A 216 -4.95 5.81 -12.86
CA VAL A 216 -6.10 5.05 -13.35
C VAL A 216 -7.25 6.01 -13.63
N LYS A 217 -7.88 5.92 -14.80
CA LYS A 217 -9.10 6.67 -15.16
C LYS A 217 -10.32 6.02 -14.50
N GLY A 218 -10.54 6.35 -13.24
CA GLY A 218 -11.60 5.78 -12.40
C GLY A 218 -11.73 6.54 -11.08
N PRO A 219 -12.55 6.06 -10.14
CA PRO A 219 -12.72 6.73 -8.84
C PRO A 219 -11.41 6.84 -8.04
N ILE A 220 -10.36 6.10 -8.41
CA ILE A 220 -9.01 6.15 -7.82
C ILE A 220 -8.11 7.24 -8.49
N ASN A 221 -8.67 8.19 -9.24
CA ASN A 221 -7.95 9.23 -10.02
C ASN A 221 -6.87 10.03 -9.25
N MET A 222 -6.88 10.02 -7.91
CA MET A 222 -5.95 10.80 -7.06
C MET A 222 -4.76 10.02 -6.51
N GLN A 223 -4.70 8.69 -6.67
CA GLN A 223 -3.55 7.94 -6.18
C GLN A 223 -2.45 7.98 -7.25
N ILE A 224 -1.39 8.74 -6.94
CA ILE A 224 -0.14 8.69 -7.69
C ILE A 224 0.49 7.36 -7.35
N PHE A 225 0.42 6.41 -8.29
CA PHE A 225 1.09 5.13 -8.12
C PHE A 225 2.59 5.31 -8.40
N HIS A 226 3.41 4.94 -7.42
CA HIS A 226 4.86 4.84 -7.59
C HIS A 226 5.18 3.59 -8.42
N GLY A 227 4.91 3.68 -9.73
CA GLY A 227 5.19 2.62 -10.70
C GLY A 227 4.13 1.52 -10.76
N PRO A 228 4.06 0.77 -11.88
CA PRO A 228 3.35 -0.49 -11.92
C PRO A 228 3.89 -1.40 -10.80
N LEU A 229 3.04 -2.04 -10.01
CA LEU A 229 3.46 -3.24 -9.29
C LEU A 229 3.97 -4.24 -10.32
N ALA A 230 5.23 -4.65 -10.20
CA ALA A 230 5.79 -5.63 -11.11
C ALA A 230 4.94 -6.91 -11.03
N LEU A 231 4.43 -7.39 -12.16
CA LEU A 231 3.67 -8.64 -12.19
C LEU A 231 4.56 -9.87 -11.93
N ASN A 232 5.88 -9.74 -12.13
CA ASN A 232 6.82 -10.85 -12.08
C ASN A 232 6.92 -11.50 -10.67
N PRO A 233 7.12 -10.76 -9.56
CA PRO A 233 7.11 -11.36 -8.22
C PRO A 233 5.86 -12.19 -7.92
N ILE A 234 4.68 -11.68 -8.31
CA ILE A 234 3.41 -12.39 -8.11
C ILE A 234 3.33 -13.63 -8.99
N LYS A 235 3.79 -13.55 -10.25
CA LYS A 235 3.83 -14.70 -11.16
C LYS A 235 4.74 -15.80 -10.63
N ASP A 236 5.94 -15.44 -10.16
CA ASP A 236 6.92 -16.37 -9.62
C ASP A 236 6.34 -17.10 -8.39
N ALA A 237 5.75 -16.36 -7.46
CA ALA A 237 5.03 -16.90 -6.32
C ALA A 237 3.87 -17.84 -6.73
N LEU A 238 3.05 -17.47 -7.71
CA LEU A 238 1.96 -18.33 -8.15
C LEU A 238 2.45 -19.63 -8.81
N THR A 239 3.63 -19.63 -9.46
CA THR A 239 4.21 -20.85 -10.02
C THR A 239 4.73 -21.82 -8.97
N THR A 240 5.30 -21.31 -7.87
CA THR A 240 5.77 -22.16 -6.75
C THR A 240 4.60 -22.80 -6.00
N HIS A 241 3.49 -22.09 -5.81
CA HIS A 241 2.30 -22.61 -5.09
C HIS A 241 1.38 -23.51 -5.92
N THR A 242 1.53 -23.54 -7.25
CA THR A 242 0.70 -24.39 -8.14
C THR A 242 1.41 -25.65 -8.64
N THR A 243 2.67 -25.85 -8.25
CA THR A 243 3.37 -27.11 -8.51
C THR A 243 3.07 -28.07 -7.35
N PRO A 244 2.37 -29.20 -7.57
CA PRO A 244 2.26 -30.20 -6.53
C PRO A 244 3.66 -30.74 -6.25
N GLU A 245 4.07 -30.75 -4.99
CA GLU A 245 5.16 -31.62 -4.55
C GLU A 245 4.74 -33.06 -4.92
N HIS A 246 5.31 -33.57 -6.01
CA HIS A 246 5.16 -34.97 -6.35
C HIS A 246 5.99 -35.79 -5.33
N PRO A 247 5.36 -36.74 -4.60
CA PRO A 247 6.12 -37.73 -3.83
C PRO A 247 6.90 -38.69 -4.73
#